data_AF-A0A2V8Y4X2-F1
#
_entry.id   AF-A0A2V8Y4X2-F1
#
_cell.length_a   1.000
_cell.length_b   1.000
_cell.length_c   1.000
_cell.angle_alpha   90.00
_cell.angle_beta   90.00
_cell.angle_gamma   90.00
#
_symmetry.space_group_name_H-M   'P 1'
#
loop_
_entity.id
_entity.type
_entity.pdbx_description
1 polymer ?
#
loop_
_entity_poly.entity_id
_entity_poly.type
_entity_poly.pdbx_seq_one_letter_code
_entity_poly.pdbx_strand_id
1 'polypeptide(L)'
;MHRIFKRTMKLQKLGFLVCLGALSLGQNVAGQSSPGQSPNKDQAYQKDKYALPRGKKLMLKDGTFQLVRSYERKGDRVRYYSVERGAWEEIPAALVDWDATAKTEAAEKSEEEAFASKVHTQEEANRIDTVMDVDASLQVAPGVFLPPGEGMFIIEGKHVTLLEQAGAEIRADKKQFFKQVLVPVPIVPGKRNVDIPGSHAKIRITSSNVEFYLREAPPDPVRSSPIEKSSRPGESGPEVELVRATVKGNKRLLESIKSFFGEQMEETRKTMSLQRWEIAPTVYRFTLGEPLPPGEYALAEILPDGMNLFVWDFGVDPASGAKAAAPPKK
;
A
#
# COMPACT_ATOMS: atom_id res chain seq x y z
N MET A 1 -60.53 32.74 -6.11
CA MET A 1 -60.31 33.43 -7.40
C MET A 1 -59.00 32.95 -7.99
N HIS A 2 -58.97 32.79 -9.32
CA HIS A 2 -57.83 32.48 -10.19
C HIS A 2 -57.41 31.01 -10.39
N ARG A 3 -57.06 30.76 -11.65
CA ARG A 3 -57.27 29.58 -12.50
C ARG A 3 -55.95 28.89 -12.85
N ILE A 4 -56.00 27.57 -13.05
CA ILE A 4 -55.49 26.76 -14.19
C ILE A 4 -54.02 26.99 -14.63
N PHE A 5 -53.20 25.92 -14.68
CA PHE A 5 -52.60 25.44 -15.94
C PHE A 5 -52.03 24.00 -15.83
N LYS A 6 -52.44 23.15 -16.78
CA LYS A 6 -51.91 21.81 -17.08
C LYS A 6 -50.55 21.93 -17.78
N ARG A 7 -49.66 20.93 -17.61
CA ARG A 7 -48.90 20.38 -18.74
C ARG A 7 -48.41 18.95 -18.46
N THR A 8 -48.55 18.14 -19.50
CA THR A 8 -48.39 16.69 -19.59
C THR A 8 -47.15 16.35 -20.44
N MET A 9 -46.68 15.10 -20.33
CA MET A 9 -45.83 14.34 -21.28
C MET A 9 -44.33 14.70 -21.30
N LYS A 10 -43.38 13.77 -21.48
CA LYS A 10 -43.41 12.47 -22.19
C LYS A 10 -42.24 11.58 -21.75
N LEU A 11 -42.50 10.28 -21.62
CA LEU A 11 -41.54 9.20 -21.38
C LEU A 11 -41.05 8.68 -22.74
N GLN A 12 -39.75 8.43 -22.91
CA GLN A 12 -39.23 7.72 -24.09
C GLN A 12 -38.11 6.76 -23.67
N LYS A 13 -38.45 5.47 -23.64
CA LYS A 13 -37.53 4.34 -23.67
C LYS A 13 -37.26 3.99 -25.13
N LEU A 14 -36.01 3.65 -25.47
CA LEU A 14 -35.73 2.83 -26.64
C LEU A 14 -34.55 1.91 -26.34
N GLY A 15 -34.73 0.63 -26.64
CA GLY A 15 -33.72 -0.41 -26.51
C GLY A 15 -33.47 -1.12 -27.84
N PHE A 16 -32.52 -2.06 -27.76
CA PHE A 16 -32.22 -3.16 -28.67
C PHE A 16 -31.64 -2.84 -30.06
N LEU A 17 -30.45 -3.38 -30.35
CA LEU A 17 -30.32 -4.38 -31.42
C LEU A 17 -29.01 -5.21 -31.29
N VAL A 18 -29.18 -6.53 -31.33
CA VAL A 18 -28.17 -7.57 -31.51
C VAL A 18 -28.13 -7.91 -32.99
N CYS A 19 -26.94 -8.09 -33.59
CA CYS A 19 -26.78 -8.77 -34.88
C CYS A 19 -25.58 -9.72 -34.86
N LEU A 20 -25.89 -11.00 -35.08
CA LEU A 20 -25.00 -12.10 -35.47
C LEU A 20 -24.68 -11.97 -36.98
N GLY A 21 -23.48 -12.37 -37.41
CA GLY A 21 -23.14 -12.55 -38.83
C GLY A 21 -21.81 -13.29 -39.01
N ALA A 22 -21.84 -14.38 -39.77
CA ALA A 22 -20.81 -15.42 -39.88
C ALA A 22 -19.85 -15.27 -41.09
N LEU A 23 -18.68 -15.91 -40.95
CA LEU A 23 -17.69 -16.47 -41.90
C LEU A 23 -17.57 -15.97 -43.35
N SER A 24 -16.33 -15.66 -43.75
CA SER A 24 -15.75 -16.06 -45.05
C SER A 24 -14.22 -16.32 -44.94
N LEU A 25 -13.74 -17.33 -45.67
CA LEU A 25 -12.34 -17.78 -45.82
C LEU A 25 -11.62 -17.00 -46.94
N GLY A 26 -10.30 -16.78 -46.80
CA GLY A 26 -9.41 -16.42 -47.93
C GLY A 26 -8.03 -15.91 -47.51
N GLN A 27 -6.98 -16.61 -47.93
CA GLN A 27 -5.56 -16.43 -47.57
C GLN A 27 -4.88 -15.26 -48.32
N ASN A 28 -3.97 -14.50 -47.68
CA ASN A 28 -2.51 -14.56 -47.90
C ASN A 28 -1.72 -13.39 -47.28
N VAL A 29 -0.44 -13.71 -47.06
CA VAL A 29 0.67 -13.05 -46.35
C VAL A 29 0.98 -11.61 -46.78
N ALA A 30 1.12 -10.70 -45.79
CA ALA A 30 2.12 -9.63 -45.77
C ALA A 30 2.31 -9.14 -44.33
N GLY A 31 3.56 -9.12 -43.85
CA GLY A 31 3.91 -8.76 -42.48
C GLY A 31 3.59 -7.30 -42.14
N GLN A 32 2.98 -7.10 -40.97
CA GLN A 32 2.98 -5.83 -40.26
C GLN A 32 3.24 -6.10 -38.78
N SER A 33 4.51 -5.93 -38.40
CA SER A 33 4.96 -5.72 -37.04
C SER A 33 4.32 -4.42 -36.51
N SER A 34 3.49 -4.53 -35.47
CA SER A 34 3.08 -3.39 -34.66
C SER A 34 4.31 -2.82 -33.92
N PRO A 35 4.45 -1.49 -33.79
CA PRO A 35 5.56 -0.90 -33.06
C PRO A 35 5.41 -1.18 -31.55
N GLY A 36 6.50 -1.64 -30.93
CA GLY A 36 6.59 -1.88 -29.50
C GLY A 36 6.26 -0.62 -28.69
N GLN A 37 5.45 -0.82 -27.64
CA GLN A 37 5.25 0.15 -26.59
C GLN A 37 6.59 0.44 -25.91
N SER A 38 7.00 1.70 -25.99
CA SER A 38 8.12 2.24 -25.21
C SER A 38 7.75 2.27 -23.72
N PRO A 39 8.68 1.99 -22.79
CA PRO A 39 8.41 2.13 -21.37
C PRO A 39 8.08 3.58 -21.03
N ASN A 40 7.05 3.73 -20.20
CA ASN A 40 6.45 4.98 -19.79
C ASN A 40 7.47 5.90 -19.08
N LYS A 41 7.87 7.00 -19.73
CA LYS A 41 8.83 8.01 -19.23
C LYS A 41 8.30 8.82 -18.03
N ASP A 42 7.04 8.63 -17.63
CA ASP A 42 6.40 9.46 -16.63
C ASP A 42 6.76 9.09 -15.18
N GLN A 43 7.27 7.86 -14.93
CA GLN A 43 7.72 7.47 -13.58
C GLN A 43 9.12 7.99 -13.21
N ALA A 44 9.96 8.33 -14.20
CA ALA A 44 11.24 8.99 -13.96
C ALA A 44 11.07 10.47 -13.56
N TYR A 45 9.91 11.08 -13.85
CA TYR A 45 9.70 12.52 -13.66
C TYR A 45 9.34 12.93 -12.22
N GLN A 46 9.10 11.98 -11.31
CA GLN A 46 8.73 12.29 -9.92
C GLN A 46 9.85 12.08 -8.88
N LYS A 47 10.92 11.35 -9.20
CA LYS A 47 12.00 11.06 -8.24
C LYS A 47 13.05 12.18 -8.10
N ASP A 48 13.06 13.14 -9.02
CA ASP A 48 14.11 14.17 -9.10
C ASP A 48 13.75 15.53 -8.48
N LYS A 49 12.59 15.68 -7.82
CA LYS A 49 12.17 17.00 -7.31
C LYS A 49 12.99 17.53 -6.12
N TYR A 50 13.85 16.72 -5.49
CA TYR A 50 14.65 17.13 -4.33
C TYR A 50 16.14 16.76 -4.37
N ALA A 51 16.63 16.17 -5.47
CA ALA A 51 18.07 16.06 -5.71
C ALA A 51 18.48 17.11 -6.76
N LEU A 52 19.01 18.25 -6.30
CA LEU A 52 19.58 19.24 -7.23
C LEU A 52 20.70 18.53 -8.01
N PRO A 53 20.67 18.53 -9.37
CA PRO A 53 21.76 17.95 -10.14
C PRO A 53 23.06 18.66 -9.75
N ARG A 54 24.11 17.89 -9.43
CA ARG A 54 25.46 18.44 -9.23
C ARG A 54 25.84 19.13 -10.54
N GLY A 55 25.92 20.46 -10.52
CA GLY A 55 26.26 21.24 -11.72
C GLY A 55 27.63 20.87 -12.27
N LYS A 56 27.85 21.10 -13.57
CA LYS A 56 29.16 21.00 -14.22
C LYS A 56 30.02 22.20 -13.82
N LYS A 57 31.33 22.03 -13.69
CA LYS A 57 32.26 23.15 -13.46
C LYS A 57 32.76 23.72 -14.79
N LEU A 58 32.44 24.98 -15.05
CA LEU A 58 33.01 25.76 -16.15
C LEU A 58 34.25 26.51 -15.63
N MET A 59 35.44 26.11 -16.06
CA MET A 59 36.70 26.66 -15.56
C MET A 59 37.06 27.96 -16.28
N LEU A 60 37.46 28.98 -15.55
CA LEU A 60 37.93 30.26 -16.07
C LEU A 60 39.46 30.30 -16.06
N LYS A 61 40.05 31.11 -16.95
CA LYS A 61 41.52 31.23 -17.11
C LYS A 61 42.23 31.85 -15.92
N ASP A 62 41.51 32.53 -15.04
CA ASP A 62 42.03 33.04 -13.77
C ASP A 62 42.11 31.95 -12.68
N GLY A 63 41.73 30.71 -12.99
CA GLY A 63 41.73 29.58 -12.08
C GLY A 63 40.45 29.44 -11.26
N THR A 64 39.49 30.37 -11.40
CA THR A 64 38.17 30.25 -10.77
C THR A 64 37.23 29.37 -11.60
N PHE A 65 36.09 28.98 -11.04
CA PHE A 65 35.10 28.17 -11.76
C PHE A 65 33.68 28.69 -11.52
N GLN A 66 32.82 28.47 -12.51
CA GLN A 66 31.38 28.71 -12.42
C GLN A 66 30.67 27.36 -12.35
N LEU A 67 29.77 27.17 -11.37
CA LEU A 67 28.93 25.99 -11.29
C LEU A 67 27.71 26.17 -12.21
N VAL A 68 27.67 25.40 -13.30
CA VAL A 68 26.70 25.58 -14.38
C VAL A 68 25.89 24.31 -14.63
N ARG A 69 24.59 24.47 -14.94
CA ARG A 69 23.74 23.33 -15.32
C ARG A 69 24.03 22.90 -16.76
N SER A 70 24.29 23.88 -17.62
CA SER A 70 24.57 23.71 -19.05
C SER A 70 25.21 24.99 -19.59
N TYR A 71 26.03 24.86 -20.64
CA TYR A 71 26.58 26.00 -21.37
C TYR A 71 26.52 25.74 -22.88
N GLU A 72 26.48 26.83 -23.65
CA GLU A 72 26.45 26.83 -25.10
C GLU A 72 27.44 27.88 -25.62
N ARG A 73 28.29 27.50 -26.58
CA ARG A 73 29.23 28.43 -27.22
C ARG A 73 28.55 29.09 -28.43
N LYS A 74 28.43 30.41 -28.39
CA LYS A 74 27.86 31.24 -29.47
C LYS A 74 28.93 32.22 -29.98
N GLY A 75 29.76 31.73 -30.90
CA GLY A 75 30.89 32.48 -31.45
C GLY A 75 31.85 32.93 -30.34
N ASP A 76 32.02 34.24 -30.18
CA ASP A 76 32.93 34.85 -29.19
C ASP A 76 32.39 34.84 -27.75
N ARG A 77 31.17 34.35 -27.52
CA ARG A 77 30.53 34.30 -26.20
C ARG A 77 30.11 32.89 -25.81
N VAL A 78 30.09 32.64 -24.51
CA VAL A 78 29.58 31.43 -23.89
C VAL A 78 28.39 31.83 -23.05
N ARG A 79 27.23 31.25 -23.36
CA ARG A 79 26.03 31.41 -22.56
C ARG A 79 25.89 30.21 -21.64
N TYR A 80 25.80 30.41 -20.34
CA TYR A 80 25.67 29.32 -19.37
C TYR A 80 24.53 29.56 -18.39
N TYR A 81 23.98 28.49 -17.84
CA TYR A 81 22.95 28.55 -16.80
C TYR A 81 23.60 28.35 -15.43
N SER A 82 23.73 29.42 -14.65
CA SER A 82 24.31 29.38 -13.30
C SER A 82 23.41 28.60 -12.36
N VAL A 83 23.96 27.61 -11.66
CA VAL A 83 23.23 26.85 -10.64
C VAL A 83 22.99 27.70 -9.40
N GLU A 84 23.93 28.56 -9.05
CA GLU A 84 23.86 29.41 -7.86
C GLU A 84 22.83 30.53 -8.01
N ARG A 85 22.74 31.10 -9.22
CA ARG A 85 21.86 32.25 -9.50
C ARG A 85 20.57 31.85 -10.19
N GLY A 86 20.44 30.59 -10.62
CA GLY A 86 19.25 30.07 -11.30
C GLY A 86 18.91 30.80 -12.61
N ALA A 87 19.89 31.42 -13.25
CA ALA A 87 19.70 32.30 -14.39
C ALA A 87 20.74 32.05 -15.50
N TRP A 88 20.37 32.46 -16.73
CA TRP A 88 21.29 32.46 -17.86
C TRP A 88 22.22 33.67 -17.80
N GLU A 89 23.51 33.42 -17.93
CA GLU A 89 24.56 34.44 -17.96
C GLU A 89 25.45 34.26 -19.20
N GLU A 90 26.17 35.32 -19.57
CA GLU A 90 27.06 35.32 -20.73
C GLU A 90 28.44 35.84 -20.38
N ILE A 91 29.47 35.13 -20.82
CA ILE A 91 30.87 35.53 -20.69
C ILE A 91 31.60 35.38 -22.03
N PRO A 92 32.67 36.15 -22.28
CA PRO A 92 33.54 35.94 -23.43
C PRO A 92 34.14 34.52 -23.44
N ALA A 93 34.10 33.85 -24.59
CA ALA A 93 34.68 32.51 -24.75
C ALA A 93 36.19 32.47 -24.51
N ALA A 94 36.87 33.62 -24.68
CA ALA A 94 38.28 33.79 -24.41
C ALA A 94 38.66 33.74 -22.92
N LEU A 95 37.69 33.91 -22.00
CA LEU A 95 37.91 33.84 -20.54
C LEU A 95 37.77 32.43 -19.99
N VAL A 96 37.18 31.50 -20.76
CA VAL A 96 37.01 30.12 -20.34
C VAL A 96 38.29 29.33 -20.63
N ASP A 97 38.75 28.58 -19.65
CA ASP A 97 39.79 27.57 -19.83
C ASP A 97 39.13 26.26 -20.27
N TRP A 98 39.14 26.02 -21.58
CA TRP A 98 38.52 24.86 -22.17
C TRP A 98 39.27 23.56 -21.92
N ASP A 99 40.59 23.61 -21.74
CA ASP A 99 41.40 22.44 -21.44
C ASP A 99 41.15 21.99 -20.00
N ALA A 100 41.06 22.94 -19.06
CA ALA A 100 40.70 22.66 -17.67
C ALA A 100 39.23 22.23 -17.53
N THR A 101 38.32 22.83 -18.30
CA THR A 101 36.90 22.44 -18.30
C THR A 101 36.74 21.00 -18.82
N ALA A 102 37.38 20.64 -19.94
CA ALA A 102 37.29 19.30 -20.50
C ALA A 102 37.89 18.23 -19.58
N LYS A 103 39.01 18.54 -18.90
CA LYS A 103 39.60 17.63 -17.90
C LYS A 103 38.70 17.43 -16.69
N THR A 104 38.07 18.50 -16.21
CA THR A 104 37.15 18.44 -15.06
C THR A 104 35.89 17.66 -15.40
N GLU A 105 35.31 17.88 -16.60
CA GLU A 105 34.16 17.11 -17.06
C GLU A 105 34.48 15.62 -17.24
N ALA A 106 35.67 15.28 -17.73
CA ALA A 106 36.11 13.90 -17.87
C ALA A 106 36.32 13.22 -16.50
N ALA A 107 36.92 13.94 -15.53
CA ALA A 107 37.09 13.45 -14.17
C ALA A 107 35.75 13.23 -13.47
N GLU A 108 34.84 14.21 -13.51
CA GLU A 108 33.49 14.12 -12.92
C GLU A 108 32.68 12.98 -13.54
N LYS A 109 32.74 12.80 -14.88
CA LYS A 109 32.07 11.68 -15.55
C LYS A 109 32.65 10.33 -15.12
N SER A 110 33.97 10.23 -14.96
CA SER A 110 34.61 8.99 -14.49
C SER A 110 34.27 8.65 -13.03
N GLU A 111 34.15 9.68 -12.17
CA GLU A 111 33.73 9.53 -10.78
C GLU A 111 32.25 9.15 -10.67
N GLU A 112 31.39 9.72 -11.51
CA GLU A 112 29.98 9.35 -11.61
C GLU A 112 29.79 7.91 -12.11
N GLU A 113 30.54 7.48 -13.13
CA GLU A 113 30.51 6.10 -13.63
C GLU A 113 31.08 5.11 -12.59
N ALA A 114 32.16 5.49 -11.88
CA ALA A 114 32.72 4.71 -10.78
C ALA A 114 31.79 4.65 -9.55
N PHE A 115 31.04 5.73 -9.28
CA PHE A 115 30.04 5.75 -8.21
C PHE A 115 28.79 4.97 -8.61
N ALA A 116 28.30 5.11 -9.84
CA ALA A 116 27.16 4.37 -10.36
C ALA A 116 27.45 2.86 -10.41
N SER A 117 28.66 2.45 -10.82
CA SER A 117 29.07 1.04 -10.78
C SER A 117 29.23 0.51 -9.36
N LYS A 118 29.78 1.30 -8.42
CA LYS A 118 29.83 0.94 -6.99
C LYS A 118 28.44 0.85 -6.37
N VAL A 119 27.54 1.79 -6.67
CA VAL A 119 26.14 1.77 -6.22
C VAL A 119 25.41 0.58 -6.81
N HIS A 120 25.60 0.27 -8.09
CA HIS A 120 25.00 -0.89 -8.72
C HIS A 120 25.54 -2.20 -8.15
N THR A 121 26.86 -2.29 -7.92
CA THR A 121 27.50 -3.45 -7.27
C THR A 121 27.05 -3.60 -5.82
N GLN A 122 26.87 -2.48 -5.09
CA GLN A 122 26.38 -2.49 -3.70
C GLN A 122 24.88 -2.78 -3.63
N GLU A 123 24.07 -2.31 -4.59
CA GLU A 123 22.66 -2.66 -4.73
C GLU A 123 22.48 -4.12 -5.14
N GLU A 124 23.33 -4.65 -6.03
CA GLU A 124 23.34 -6.06 -6.39
C GLU A 124 23.84 -6.92 -5.24
N ALA A 125 24.88 -6.52 -4.51
CA ALA A 125 25.34 -7.21 -3.31
C ALA A 125 24.27 -7.18 -2.19
N ASN A 126 23.63 -6.03 -1.95
CA ASN A 126 22.51 -5.94 -1.00
C ASN A 126 21.30 -6.73 -1.49
N ARG A 127 21.04 -6.83 -2.79
CA ARG A 127 19.96 -7.65 -3.36
C ARG A 127 20.29 -9.14 -3.26
N ILE A 128 21.54 -9.55 -3.43
CA ILE A 128 21.98 -10.95 -3.32
C ILE A 128 22.01 -11.38 -1.85
N ASP A 129 22.50 -10.55 -0.92
CA ASP A 129 22.45 -10.83 0.52
C ASP A 129 21.00 -10.86 1.07
N THR A 130 20.10 -10.01 0.54
CA THR A 130 18.69 -10.01 0.99
C THR A 130 17.82 -11.10 0.37
N VAL A 131 18.20 -11.65 -0.78
CA VAL A 131 17.46 -12.74 -1.44
C VAL A 131 17.93 -14.13 -0.94
N MET A 132 19.12 -14.24 -0.37
CA MET A 132 19.72 -15.54 -0.03
C MET A 132 19.62 -16.00 1.44
N ASP A 133 19.08 -15.21 2.38
CA ASP A 133 19.03 -15.64 3.81
C ASP A 133 17.68 -15.41 4.52
N VAL A 134 16.56 -15.40 3.77
CA VAL A 134 15.23 -15.71 4.35
C VAL A 134 14.85 -17.17 4.05
N ASP A 135 15.86 -18.00 3.78
CA ASP A 135 15.71 -19.42 3.52
C ASP A 135 15.61 -20.17 4.87
N ALA A 136 14.49 -20.88 5.03
CA ALA A 136 14.12 -21.76 6.15
C ALA A 136 14.61 -21.35 7.56
N SER A 137 13.67 -20.88 8.40
CA SER A 137 13.78 -20.79 9.87
C SER A 137 14.38 -19.48 10.44
N LEU A 138 13.67 -18.35 10.26
CA LEU A 138 13.93 -17.17 11.08
C LEU A 138 13.65 -17.51 12.55
N GLN A 139 14.68 -17.45 13.40
CA GLN A 139 14.53 -17.70 14.82
C GLN A 139 13.88 -16.50 15.50
N VAL A 140 12.64 -16.67 15.95
CA VAL A 140 11.82 -15.60 16.54
C VAL A 140 11.80 -15.65 18.07
N ALA A 141 12.09 -16.82 18.64
CA ALA A 141 12.39 -17.01 20.05
C ALA A 141 13.39 -18.18 20.22
N PRO A 142 14.04 -18.35 21.38
CA PRO A 142 14.98 -19.45 21.60
C PRO A 142 14.36 -20.82 21.28
N GLY A 143 14.84 -21.46 20.21
CA GLY A 143 14.33 -22.75 19.73
C GLY A 143 12.97 -22.71 19.02
N VAL A 144 12.44 -21.52 18.68
CA VAL A 144 11.20 -21.35 17.90
C VAL A 144 11.52 -20.65 16.60
N PHE A 145 11.13 -21.30 15.50
CA PHE A 145 11.43 -20.86 14.16
C PHE A 145 10.15 -20.56 13.38
N LEU A 146 10.15 -19.45 12.66
CA LEU A 146 9.04 -19.10 11.79
C LEU A 146 9.08 -19.99 10.53
N PRO A 147 7.96 -20.66 10.18
CA PRO A 147 7.88 -21.48 8.98
C PRO A 147 8.21 -20.69 7.69
N PRO A 148 8.71 -21.38 6.65
CA PRO A 148 8.78 -20.79 5.32
C PRO A 148 7.37 -20.53 4.78
N GLY A 149 7.24 -19.51 3.92
CA GLY A 149 5.98 -19.14 3.28
C GLY A 149 5.39 -17.82 3.77
N GLU A 150 4.38 -17.36 3.04
CA GLU A 150 3.69 -16.09 3.29
C GLU A 150 2.50 -16.31 4.22
N GLY A 151 2.20 -15.32 5.07
CA GLY A 151 1.01 -15.32 5.90
C GLY A 151 1.21 -14.80 7.31
N MET A 152 0.13 -14.86 8.08
CA MET A 152 0.08 -14.46 9.49
C MET A 152 0.23 -15.69 10.37
N PHE A 153 1.23 -15.72 11.22
CA PHE A 153 1.50 -16.78 12.17
C PHE A 153 1.22 -16.32 13.59
N ILE A 154 0.68 -17.20 14.41
CA ILE A 154 0.54 -17.01 15.85
C ILE A 154 1.51 -17.91 16.59
N ILE A 155 2.19 -17.36 17.59
CA ILE A 155 3.14 -18.07 18.44
C ILE A 155 2.59 -18.15 19.86
N GLU A 156 2.35 -19.38 20.30
CA GLU A 156 1.92 -19.72 21.66
C GLU A 156 3.02 -20.57 22.33
N GLY A 157 3.89 -19.91 23.09
CA GLY A 157 5.06 -20.54 23.70
C GLY A 157 6.02 -21.09 22.65
N LYS A 158 5.99 -22.40 22.40
CA LYS A 158 6.81 -23.09 21.38
C LYS A 158 6.02 -23.52 20.14
N HIS A 159 4.71 -23.30 20.14
CA HIS A 159 3.83 -23.69 19.04
C HIS A 159 3.68 -22.53 18.07
N VAL A 160 3.88 -22.81 16.78
CA VAL A 160 3.66 -21.85 15.69
C VAL A 160 2.52 -22.35 14.84
N THR A 161 1.48 -21.53 14.67
CA THR A 161 0.30 -21.88 13.87
C THR A 161 0.10 -20.83 12.79
N LEU A 162 -0.10 -21.24 11.54
CA LEU A 162 -0.50 -20.34 10.46
C LEU A 162 -1.99 -20.02 10.60
N LEU A 163 -2.35 -18.74 10.61
CA LEU A 163 -3.73 -18.28 10.60
C LEU A 163 -4.27 -18.29 9.16
N GLU A 164 -5.45 -18.90 8.98
CA GLU A 164 -6.20 -18.82 7.73
C GLU A 164 -6.87 -17.45 7.61
N GLN A 165 -6.99 -16.92 6.39
CA GLN A 165 -7.83 -15.75 6.15
C GLN A 165 -9.31 -16.16 6.12
N ALA A 166 -10.13 -15.47 6.90
CA ALA A 166 -11.58 -15.54 6.88
C ALA A 166 -12.15 -14.34 6.11
N GLY A 167 -13.13 -14.60 5.24
CA GLY A 167 -13.86 -13.55 4.53
C GLY A 167 -14.93 -12.91 5.40
N ALA A 168 -14.79 -11.62 5.67
CA ALA A 168 -15.81 -10.79 6.30
C ALA A 168 -16.79 -10.24 5.26
N GLU A 169 -18.06 -10.10 5.65
CA GLU A 169 -19.14 -9.59 4.81
C GLU A 169 -19.63 -8.24 5.30
N ILE A 170 -19.87 -7.31 4.37
CA ILE A 170 -20.56 -6.05 4.65
C ILE A 170 -22.08 -6.29 4.56
N ARG A 171 -22.77 -6.22 5.70
CA ARG A 171 -24.22 -6.37 5.77
C ARG A 171 -24.91 -5.07 6.17
N ALA A 172 -25.73 -4.54 5.27
CA ALA A 172 -26.63 -3.42 5.56
C ALA A 172 -27.86 -3.89 6.35
N ASP A 173 -28.33 -3.08 7.29
CA ASP A 173 -29.55 -3.39 8.03
C ASP A 173 -30.79 -3.25 7.12
N LYS A 174 -31.33 -4.40 6.67
CA LYS A 174 -32.49 -4.46 5.78
C LYS A 174 -33.70 -3.68 6.33
N LYS A 175 -33.88 -3.61 7.66
CA LYS A 175 -35.00 -2.86 8.28
C LYS A 175 -34.91 -1.35 8.02
N GLN A 176 -33.70 -0.82 7.89
CA GLN A 176 -33.46 0.60 7.64
C GLN A 176 -33.58 0.92 6.15
N PHE A 177 -33.17 -0.02 5.28
CA PHE A 177 -33.33 0.09 3.83
C PHE A 177 -34.81 0.09 3.39
N PHE A 178 -35.69 -0.70 4.01
CA PHE A 178 -37.13 -0.65 3.70
C PHE A 178 -37.80 0.69 4.07
N LYS A 179 -37.29 1.41 5.08
CA LYS A 179 -37.73 2.80 5.36
C LYS A 179 -37.25 3.79 4.31
N GLN A 180 -36.14 3.50 3.63
CA GLN A 180 -35.54 4.34 2.61
C GLN A 180 -36.39 4.44 1.34
N VAL A 181 -37.22 3.43 1.03
CA VAL A 181 -38.08 3.40 -0.16
C VAL A 181 -39.40 4.15 0.05
N LEU A 182 -39.83 4.40 1.29
CA LEU A 182 -41.12 5.02 1.60
C LEU A 182 -41.09 6.54 1.84
N VAL A 183 -39.90 7.16 1.98
CA VAL A 183 -39.79 8.59 2.35
C VAL A 183 -39.14 9.38 1.20
N PRO A 184 -39.79 10.43 0.67
CA PRO A 184 -39.30 11.21 -0.48
C PRO A 184 -38.09 12.13 -0.17
N VAL A 185 -37.49 12.03 1.03
CA VAL A 185 -36.37 12.86 1.47
C VAL A 185 -35.24 11.96 2.01
N PRO A 186 -33.99 12.08 1.55
CA PRO A 186 -32.90 11.14 1.86
C PRO A 186 -32.26 11.41 3.24
N ILE A 187 -33.05 11.50 4.32
CA ILE A 187 -32.60 11.82 5.70
C ILE A 187 -32.58 10.57 6.60
N VAL A 188 -32.46 9.36 6.04
CA VAL A 188 -32.46 8.14 6.86
C VAL A 188 -31.02 7.71 7.11
N PRO A 189 -30.52 7.68 8.37
CA PRO A 189 -29.20 7.17 8.68
C PRO A 189 -29.04 5.71 8.20
N GLY A 190 -27.96 5.43 7.49
CA GLY A 190 -27.58 4.09 7.08
C GLY A 190 -26.74 3.41 8.17
N LYS A 191 -26.84 2.07 8.25
CA LYS A 191 -25.98 1.27 9.11
C LYS A 191 -25.50 0.03 8.34
N ARG A 192 -24.18 -0.11 8.26
CA ARG A 192 -23.49 -1.28 7.70
C ARG A 192 -22.67 -1.93 8.80
N ASN A 193 -22.65 -3.25 8.82
CA ASN A 193 -21.84 -4.03 9.74
C ASN A 193 -20.86 -4.88 8.93
N VAL A 194 -19.62 -4.98 9.38
CA VAL A 194 -18.64 -5.93 8.85
C VAL A 194 -18.62 -7.11 9.81
N ASP A 195 -19.00 -8.30 9.32
CA ASP A 195 -19.09 -9.48 10.16
C ASP A 195 -18.57 -10.75 9.47
N ILE A 196 -17.91 -11.62 10.24
CA ILE A 196 -17.43 -12.92 9.79
C ILE A 196 -18.53 -13.97 10.02
N PRO A 197 -18.84 -14.84 9.05
CA PRO A 197 -19.69 -15.99 9.27
C PRO A 197 -19.14 -16.95 10.36
N GLY A 198 -20.05 -17.61 11.07
CA GLY A 198 -19.71 -18.55 12.15
C GLY A 198 -19.62 -17.88 13.52
N SER A 199 -20.05 -18.61 14.56
CA SER A 199 -19.97 -18.13 15.95
C SER A 199 -18.57 -18.25 16.55
N HIS A 200 -17.69 -19.07 15.98
CA HIS A 200 -16.35 -19.36 16.47
C HIS A 200 -15.33 -19.44 15.34
N ALA A 201 -14.10 -19.00 15.64
CA ALA A 201 -12.94 -19.24 14.80
C ALA A 201 -12.56 -20.73 14.80
N LYS A 202 -11.96 -21.19 13.71
CA LYS A 202 -11.42 -22.56 13.62
C LYS A 202 -10.20 -22.74 14.53
N ILE A 203 -9.32 -21.74 14.55
CA ILE A 203 -8.09 -21.75 15.36
C ILE A 203 -8.42 -21.17 16.73
N ARG A 204 -8.04 -21.90 17.78
CA ARG A 204 -8.27 -21.49 19.17
C ARG A 204 -6.99 -21.64 19.98
N ILE A 205 -6.72 -20.66 20.83
CA ILE A 205 -5.58 -20.62 21.76
C ILE A 205 -6.07 -20.56 23.21
N THR A 206 -5.22 -20.94 24.14
CA THR A 206 -5.55 -20.93 25.59
C THR A 206 -4.70 -19.93 26.38
N SER A 207 -3.51 -19.60 25.88
CA SER A 207 -2.62 -18.60 26.45
C SER A 207 -3.06 -17.18 26.06
N SER A 208 -3.01 -16.25 27.02
CA SER A 208 -3.14 -14.81 26.74
C SER A 208 -1.84 -14.16 26.26
N ASN A 209 -0.71 -14.85 26.42
CA ASN A 209 0.62 -14.38 26.01
C ASN A 209 0.95 -15.00 24.66
N VAL A 210 0.51 -14.34 23.60
CA VAL A 210 0.81 -14.72 22.22
C VAL A 210 1.45 -13.57 21.47
N GLU A 211 2.20 -13.93 20.46
CA GLU A 211 2.79 -13.00 19.51
C GLU A 211 2.37 -13.37 18.10
N PHE A 212 2.29 -12.38 17.23
CA PHE A 212 1.93 -12.60 15.83
C PHE A 212 3.06 -12.19 14.92
N TYR A 213 3.21 -12.90 13.81
CA TYR A 213 4.26 -12.65 12.83
C TYR A 213 3.63 -12.65 11.44
N LEU A 214 3.77 -11.56 10.72
CA LEU A 214 3.39 -11.47 9.32
C LEU A 214 4.64 -11.59 8.47
N ARG A 215 4.63 -12.56 7.56
CA ARG A 215 5.67 -12.70 6.53
C ARG A 215 5.03 -12.41 5.18
N GLU A 216 5.51 -11.37 4.50
CA GLU A 216 5.09 -11.05 3.14
C GLU A 216 5.96 -11.77 2.11
N ALA A 217 5.44 -11.85 0.88
CA ALA A 217 6.20 -12.27 -0.27
C ALA A 217 7.49 -11.45 -0.38
N PRO A 218 8.64 -12.08 -0.71
CA PRO A 218 9.83 -11.34 -1.10
C PRO A 218 9.47 -10.33 -2.21
N PRO A 219 10.06 -9.12 -2.22
CA PRO A 219 9.75 -8.11 -3.23
C PRO A 219 10.09 -8.65 -4.63
N ASP A 220 9.07 -8.94 -5.44
CA ASP A 220 9.20 -9.43 -6.81
C ASP A 220 8.75 -8.31 -7.78
N PRO A 221 9.55 -7.93 -8.78
CA PRO A 221 9.16 -6.91 -9.76
C PRO A 221 7.89 -7.26 -10.57
N VAL A 222 7.46 -8.53 -10.56
CA VAL A 222 6.28 -9.04 -11.25
C VAL A 222 5.13 -9.35 -10.28
N ARG A 223 5.41 -9.62 -9.00
CA ARG A 223 4.40 -9.95 -7.97
C ARG A 223 4.45 -8.93 -6.83
N SER A 224 3.42 -8.08 -6.75
CA SER A 224 3.22 -7.22 -5.59
C SER A 224 2.63 -8.00 -4.42
N SER A 225 3.15 -7.76 -3.22
CA SER A 225 2.51 -8.18 -1.96
C SER A 225 1.05 -7.68 -1.95
N PRO A 226 0.06 -8.50 -1.53
CA PRO A 226 -1.32 -8.04 -1.37
C PRO A 226 -1.50 -7.09 -0.18
N ILE A 227 -0.46 -6.92 0.63
CA ILE A 227 -0.46 -6.13 1.85
C ILE A 227 -0.02 -4.70 1.51
N GLU A 228 -0.88 -3.74 1.80
CA GLU A 228 -0.63 -2.32 1.56
C GLU A 228 0.22 -1.71 2.67
N LYS A 229 1.12 -0.82 2.26
CA LYS A 229 1.95 -0.08 3.21
C LYS A 229 1.13 0.99 3.89
N SER A 230 1.37 1.16 5.18
CA SER A 230 0.82 2.25 5.99
C SER A 230 0.92 3.60 5.26
N SER A 231 -0.19 4.35 5.31
CA SER A 231 -0.27 5.71 4.78
C SER A 231 0.26 6.76 5.76
N ARG A 232 0.60 6.37 6.99
CA ARG A 232 1.08 7.28 8.04
C ARG A 232 2.49 7.79 7.74
N PRO A 233 2.76 9.11 7.86
CA PRO A 233 4.08 9.66 7.60
C PRO A 233 5.16 9.03 8.47
N GLY A 234 6.20 8.47 7.83
CA GLY A 234 7.34 7.86 8.53
C GLY A 234 7.15 6.41 8.98
N GLU A 235 5.97 5.81 8.75
CA GLU A 235 5.75 4.38 8.98
C GLU A 235 5.90 3.60 7.67
N SER A 236 6.77 2.58 7.68
CA SER A 236 6.87 1.58 6.61
C SER A 236 6.28 0.26 7.09
N GLY A 237 5.64 -0.49 6.20
CA GLY A 237 5.04 -1.80 6.49
C GLY A 237 3.52 -1.77 6.73
N PRO A 238 2.93 -2.93 7.07
CA PRO A 238 1.49 -3.14 7.08
C PRO A 238 0.79 -2.49 8.27
N GLU A 239 -0.33 -1.83 8.04
CA GLU A 239 -1.18 -1.32 9.11
C GLU A 239 -2.14 -2.43 9.54
N VAL A 240 -1.85 -3.09 10.67
CA VAL A 240 -2.67 -4.20 11.19
C VAL A 240 -3.24 -3.83 12.55
N GLU A 241 -4.55 -3.98 12.70
CA GLU A 241 -5.26 -3.82 13.95
C GLU A 241 -5.76 -5.15 14.50
N LEU A 242 -5.69 -5.32 15.82
CA LEU A 242 -6.34 -6.42 16.52
C LEU A 242 -7.74 -6.00 16.94
N VAL A 243 -8.77 -6.66 16.41
CA VAL A 243 -10.17 -6.34 16.65
C VAL A 243 -10.85 -7.46 17.43
N ARG A 244 -11.50 -7.11 18.55
CA ARG A 244 -12.34 -8.03 19.31
C ARG A 244 -13.73 -8.13 18.67
N ALA A 245 -14.06 -9.32 18.19
CA ALA A 245 -15.36 -9.58 17.59
C ALA A 245 -16.47 -9.69 18.64
N THR A 246 -17.66 -9.20 18.31
CA THR A 246 -18.88 -9.41 19.11
C THR A 246 -19.72 -10.51 18.47
N VAL A 247 -19.79 -11.68 19.12
CA VAL A 247 -20.61 -12.81 18.66
C VAL A 247 -22.10 -12.44 18.73
N LYS A 248 -22.83 -12.63 17.63
CA LYS A 248 -24.27 -12.37 17.50
C LYS A 248 -24.94 -13.49 16.72
N GLY A 249 -25.45 -14.51 17.41
CA GLY A 249 -25.96 -15.71 16.75
C GLY A 249 -24.81 -16.45 16.06
N ASN A 250 -24.98 -16.80 14.78
CA ASN A 250 -23.96 -17.53 14.01
C ASN A 250 -23.01 -16.61 13.22
N LYS A 251 -22.65 -15.47 13.79
CA LYS A 251 -21.72 -14.52 13.18
C LYS A 251 -20.96 -13.71 14.22
N ARG A 252 -19.83 -13.15 13.80
CA ARG A 252 -18.90 -12.37 14.63
C ARG A 252 -18.74 -10.98 14.04
N LEU A 253 -19.27 -9.98 14.74
CA LEU A 253 -19.24 -8.57 14.31
C LEU A 253 -17.88 -7.93 14.62
N LEU A 254 -17.18 -7.43 13.61
CA LEU A 254 -15.89 -6.73 13.76
C LEU A 254 -16.07 -5.22 13.83
N GLU A 255 -16.93 -4.68 12.97
CA GLU A 255 -17.08 -3.24 12.77
C GLU A 255 -18.53 -2.85 12.51
N SER A 256 -18.92 -1.67 12.99
CA SER A 256 -20.20 -1.03 12.68
C SER A 256 -19.96 0.37 12.11
N ILE A 257 -20.39 0.59 10.87
CA ILE A 257 -20.31 1.87 10.16
C ILE A 257 -21.69 2.50 10.13
N LYS A 258 -21.83 3.71 10.66
CA LYS A 258 -23.04 4.53 10.51
C LYS A 258 -22.79 5.62 9.48
N SER A 259 -23.74 5.78 8.56
CA SER A 259 -23.72 6.82 7.55
C SER A 259 -24.93 7.72 7.68
N PHE A 260 -24.79 8.98 7.26
CA PHE A 260 -25.86 9.95 7.18
C PHE A 260 -25.72 10.73 5.88
N PHE A 261 -26.81 10.89 5.12
CA PHE A 261 -26.79 11.47 3.77
C PHE A 261 -25.80 10.83 2.78
N GLY A 262 -25.44 9.55 2.99
CA GLY A 262 -24.47 8.85 2.15
C GLY A 262 -23.01 9.04 2.58
N GLU A 263 -22.74 9.95 3.52
CA GLU A 263 -21.41 10.14 4.10
C GLU A 263 -21.23 9.29 5.36
N GLN A 264 -20.02 8.76 5.55
CA GLN A 264 -19.65 8.01 6.75
C GLN A 264 -19.47 8.98 7.92
N MET A 265 -20.25 8.78 8.99
CA MET A 265 -20.24 9.66 10.17
C MET A 265 -19.52 9.04 11.35
N GLU A 266 -19.71 7.73 11.56
CA GLU A 266 -19.19 7.04 12.74
C GLU A 266 -18.76 5.63 12.36
N GLU A 267 -17.58 5.27 12.83
CA GLU A 267 -17.00 3.95 12.68
C GLU A 267 -16.70 3.41 14.08
N THR A 268 -17.28 2.26 14.42
CA THR A 268 -17.11 1.65 15.73
C THR A 268 -16.48 0.27 15.59
N ARG A 269 -15.28 0.13 16.17
CA ARG A 269 -14.53 -1.13 16.29
C ARG A 269 -14.08 -1.30 17.74
N LYS A 270 -13.92 -2.55 18.18
CA LYS A 270 -13.33 -2.86 19.48
C LYS A 270 -11.87 -3.23 19.28
N THR A 271 -11.04 -2.23 19.00
CA THR A 271 -9.61 -2.42 18.77
C THR A 271 -8.89 -2.62 20.10
N MET A 272 -7.91 -3.53 20.10
CA MET A 272 -7.01 -3.79 21.22
C MET A 272 -5.61 -3.30 20.88
N SER A 273 -4.84 -2.95 21.91
CA SER A 273 -3.50 -2.41 21.73
C SER A 273 -2.55 -3.46 21.12
N LEU A 274 -2.00 -3.16 19.95
CA LEU A 274 -1.07 -4.00 19.21
C LEU A 274 0.14 -3.14 18.80
N GLN A 275 1.35 -3.60 19.10
CA GLN A 275 2.60 -2.94 18.73
C GLN A 275 3.24 -3.70 17.57
N ARG A 276 3.75 -2.99 16.55
CA ARG A 276 4.39 -3.56 15.36
C ARG A 276 5.90 -3.30 15.37
N TRP A 277 6.67 -4.31 14.97
CA TRP A 277 8.12 -4.25 14.81
C TRP A 277 8.50 -4.89 13.47
N GLU A 278 9.34 -4.24 12.68
CA GLU A 278 9.98 -4.89 11.52
C GLU A 278 11.27 -5.55 12.03
N ILE A 279 11.30 -6.89 12.00
CA ILE A 279 12.41 -7.67 12.58
C ILE A 279 13.34 -8.25 11.52
N ALA A 280 12.86 -8.33 10.28
CA ALA A 280 13.61 -8.64 9.08
C ALA A 280 12.86 -8.03 7.88
N PRO A 281 13.52 -7.87 6.72
CA PRO A 281 12.83 -7.45 5.50
C PRO A 281 11.59 -8.32 5.25
N THR A 282 10.45 -7.66 5.02
CA THR A 282 9.12 -8.31 4.81
C THR A 282 8.62 -9.20 5.95
N VAL A 283 9.22 -9.12 7.15
CA VAL A 283 8.78 -9.85 8.34
C VAL A 283 8.48 -8.89 9.49
N TYR A 284 7.22 -8.87 9.90
CA TYR A 284 6.69 -7.99 10.93
C TYR A 284 6.23 -8.79 12.14
N ARG A 285 6.69 -8.41 13.33
CA ARG A 285 6.26 -8.95 14.62
C ARG A 285 5.22 -8.03 15.25
N PHE A 286 4.18 -8.62 15.82
CA PHE A 286 3.15 -7.91 16.57
C PHE A 286 3.05 -8.42 18.00
N THR A 287 3.11 -7.50 18.95
CA THR A 287 3.03 -7.78 20.39
C THR A 287 1.82 -7.10 21.01
N LEU A 288 1.15 -7.80 21.93
CA LEU A 288 -0.02 -7.29 22.64
C LEU A 288 0.39 -6.22 23.65
N GLY A 289 -0.29 -5.07 23.62
CA GLY A 289 -0.13 -4.02 24.63
C GLY A 289 -0.97 -4.25 25.88
N GLU A 290 -1.91 -5.19 25.84
CA GLU A 290 -2.79 -5.55 26.94
C GLU A 290 -3.15 -7.05 26.89
N PRO A 291 -3.48 -7.70 28.03
CA PRO A 291 -3.85 -9.11 28.05
C PRO A 291 -5.09 -9.39 27.19
N LEU A 292 -5.10 -10.51 26.47
CA LEU A 292 -6.27 -10.98 25.71
C LEU A 292 -7.29 -11.69 26.61
N PRO A 293 -8.50 -11.13 26.83
CA PRO A 293 -9.57 -11.87 27.48
C PRO A 293 -10.08 -13.03 26.62
N PRO A 294 -10.80 -14.01 27.19
CA PRO A 294 -11.51 -15.00 26.39
C PRO A 294 -12.52 -14.35 25.43
N GLY A 295 -12.58 -14.85 24.20
CA GLY A 295 -13.41 -14.27 23.16
C GLY A 295 -13.00 -14.65 21.75
N GLU A 296 -13.56 -13.92 20.78
CA GLU A 296 -13.29 -14.07 19.35
C GLU A 296 -12.58 -12.82 18.85
N TYR A 297 -11.55 -13.00 18.04
CA TYR A 297 -10.63 -11.95 17.61
C TYR A 297 -10.31 -12.08 16.13
N ALA A 298 -9.92 -10.96 15.53
CA ALA A 298 -9.38 -10.92 14.18
C ALA A 298 -8.24 -9.91 14.10
N LEU A 299 -7.18 -10.26 13.39
CA LEU A 299 -6.20 -9.31 12.88
C LEU A 299 -6.70 -8.84 11.52
N ALA A 300 -6.90 -7.54 11.39
CA ALA A 300 -7.38 -6.92 10.17
C ALA A 300 -6.39 -5.88 9.69
N GLU A 301 -6.04 -5.97 8.41
CA GLU A 301 -5.30 -4.92 7.74
C GLU A 301 -6.20 -3.70 7.54
N ILE A 302 -5.66 -2.52 7.80
CA ILE A 302 -6.35 -1.25 7.63
C ILE A 302 -5.79 -0.57 6.39
N LEU A 303 -6.64 -0.44 5.39
CA LEU A 303 -6.35 0.21 4.12
C LEU A 303 -6.84 1.67 4.16
N PRO A 304 -6.40 2.52 3.23
CA PRO A 304 -6.87 3.91 3.15
C PRO A 304 -8.39 4.07 3.02
N ASP A 305 -9.09 3.06 2.48
CA ASP A 305 -10.54 3.05 2.27
C ASP A 305 -11.31 2.26 3.35
N GLY A 306 -10.62 1.68 4.33
CA GLY A 306 -11.22 1.00 5.47
C GLY A 306 -10.57 -0.35 5.80
N MET A 307 -11.27 -1.18 6.56
CA MET A 307 -10.79 -2.50 6.94
C MET A 307 -10.77 -3.46 5.74
N ASN A 308 -9.66 -4.17 5.55
CA ASN A 308 -9.59 -5.30 4.62
C ASN A 308 -10.58 -6.39 5.05
N LEU A 309 -11.37 -6.91 4.11
CA LEU A 309 -12.39 -7.92 4.39
C LEU A 309 -11.80 -9.34 4.51
N PHE A 310 -10.55 -9.56 4.12
CA PHE A 310 -9.84 -10.80 4.37
C PHE A 310 -9.02 -10.67 5.64
N VAL A 311 -9.56 -11.17 6.75
CA VAL A 311 -9.00 -11.00 8.09
C VAL A 311 -8.46 -12.33 8.61
N TRP A 312 -7.48 -12.31 9.51
CA TRP A 312 -7.00 -13.53 10.17
C TRP A 312 -7.71 -13.70 11.51
N ASP A 313 -8.61 -14.67 11.62
CA ASP A 313 -9.45 -14.87 12.81
C ASP A 313 -8.92 -15.97 13.75
N PHE A 314 -9.13 -15.77 15.05
CA PHE A 314 -8.79 -16.76 16.08
C PHE A 314 -9.66 -16.58 17.32
N GLY A 315 -9.79 -17.65 18.10
CA GLY A 315 -10.50 -17.66 19.38
C GLY A 315 -9.54 -17.77 20.55
N VAL A 316 -9.87 -17.11 21.66
CA VAL A 316 -9.19 -17.29 22.95
C VAL A 316 -10.14 -18.01 23.88
N ASP A 317 -9.77 -19.22 24.27
CA ASP A 317 -10.49 -20.00 25.27
C ASP A 317 -10.10 -19.59 26.68
N PRO A 318 -11.01 -19.72 27.66
CA PRO A 318 -10.64 -19.55 29.04
C PRO A 318 -9.59 -20.59 29.43
N ALA A 319 -8.49 -20.15 30.05
CA ALA A 319 -7.54 -21.05 30.68
C ALA A 319 -8.30 -22.04 31.59
N SER A 320 -8.04 -23.34 31.47
CA SER A 320 -8.78 -24.37 32.19
C SER A 320 -8.72 -24.10 33.70
N GLY A 321 -9.78 -23.53 34.26
CA GLY A 321 -9.84 -23.08 35.66
C GLY A 321 -10.42 -21.67 35.88
N ALA A 322 -10.47 -20.82 34.86
CA ALA A 322 -11.09 -19.49 34.96
C ALA A 322 -12.61 -19.59 34.79
N LYS A 323 -13.34 -19.69 35.91
CA LYS A 323 -14.80 -19.61 35.95
C LYS A 323 -15.26 -18.34 35.22
N ALA A 324 -16.08 -18.49 34.18
CA ALA A 324 -16.66 -17.38 33.42
C ALA A 324 -17.24 -16.33 34.39
N ALA A 325 -16.68 -15.12 34.39
CA ALA A 325 -17.25 -14.01 35.13
C ALA A 325 -18.66 -13.78 34.61
N ALA A 326 -19.66 -14.09 35.43
CA ALA A 326 -21.05 -13.90 35.09
C ALA A 326 -21.29 -12.42 34.73
N PRO A 327 -22.09 -12.13 33.69
CA PRO A 327 -22.41 -10.75 33.33
C PRO A 327 -23.06 -10.04 34.54
N PRO A 328 -22.78 -8.75 34.76
CA PRO A 328 -23.39 -8.01 35.85
C PRO A 328 -24.91 -8.08 35.69
N LYS A 329 -25.59 -8.55 36.75
CA LYS A 329 -27.05 -8.53 36.82
C LYS A 329 -27.50 -7.08 36.97
N LYS A 330 -28.09 -6.59 35.87
CA LYS A 330 -28.99 -5.43 35.68
C LYS A 330 -28.61 -4.11 36.34
#